data_AF-A0A8T2U9Q9-F1
#
_entry.id   AF-A0A8T2U9Q9-F1
#
_cell.length_a   1.000
_cell.length_b   1.000
_cell.length_c   1.000
_cell.angle_alpha   90.00
_cell.angle_beta   90.00
_cell.angle_gamma   90.00
#
_symmetry.space_group_name_H-M   'P 1'
#
loop_
_entity.id
_entity.type
_entity.pdbx_description
1 polymer ?
#
loop_
_entity_poly.entity_id
_entity_poly.type
_entity_poly.pdbx_seq_one_letter_code
_entity_poly.pdbx_strand_id
1 'polypeptide(L)' 'MHTRANAFTDPSWEYAIVGGTGAFRMATGYNVGRPVSLTRTPSGTVHIVTHYDAFFSLRC' A
#
# COMPACT_ATOMS: atom_id res chain seq x y z
N MET A 1 -9.23 -26.96 7.78
CA MET A 1 -9.27 -25.49 7.92
C MET A 1 -8.10 -25.07 8.79
N HIS A 2 -7.07 -24.45 8.22
CA HIS A 2 -5.93 -23.93 8.98
C HIS A 2 -5.95 -22.41 8.87
N THR A 3 -6.74 -21.75 9.73
CA THR A 3 -6.75 -20.30 9.82
C THR A 3 -5.64 -19.89 10.78
N ARG A 4 -4.46 -19.55 10.25
CA ARG A 4 -3.44 -18.87 11.07
C ARG A 4 -3.84 -17.42 11.24
N ALA A 5 -4.02 -17.01 12.49
CA ALA A 5 -4.23 -15.62 12.87
C ALA A 5 -3.07 -14.73 12.39
N ASN A 6 -3.45 -13.54 11.91
CA ASN A 6 -2.61 -12.44 11.46
C ASN A 6 -1.49 -12.12 12.48
N ALA A 7 -0.23 -12.28 12.07
CA ALA A 7 0.90 -11.64 12.73
C ALA A 7 1.47 -10.54 11.82
N PHE A 8 0.63 -9.55 11.49
CA PHE A 8 1.14 -8.25 11.08
C PHE A 8 1.13 -7.38 12.34
N THR A 9 2.28 -7.25 13.00
CA THR A 9 2.52 -6.28 14.09
C THR A 9 2.61 -4.84 13.55
N ASP A 10 1.78 -4.54 12.54
CA ASP A 10 1.73 -3.29 11.76
C ASP A 10 3.01 -2.94 10.99
N PRO A 11 3.39 -3.68 9.93
CA PRO A 11 4.45 -3.25 9.02
C PRO A 11 3.87 -2.23 8.02
N SER A 12 3.39 -1.11 8.52
CA SER A 12 3.07 0.02 7.65
C SER A 12 4.36 0.61 7.08
N TRP A 13 4.35 1.01 5.81
CA TRP A 13 5.45 1.72 5.16
C TRP A 13 4.96 3.01 4.53
N GLU A 14 5.86 3.98 4.43
CA GLU A 14 5.61 5.26 3.78
C GLU A 14 6.44 5.40 2.51
N TYR A 15 5.85 5.89 1.42
CA TYR A 15 6.61 6.37 0.27
C TYR A 15 6.25 7.82 -0.08
N ALA A 16 7.25 8.57 -0.51
CA ALA A 16 7.05 9.93 -0.99
C ALA A 16 6.33 9.94 -2.35
N ILE A 17 5.36 10.84 -2.50
CA ILE A 17 4.80 11.21 -3.80
C ILE A 17 5.74 12.25 -4.40
N VAL A 18 6.61 11.80 -5.31
CA VAL A 18 7.66 12.61 -5.93
C VAL A 18 7.17 13.52 -7.07
N GLY A 19 5.88 13.41 -7.43
CA GLY A 19 5.25 14.22 -8.47
C GLY A 19 3.97 13.58 -8.99
N GLY A 20 3.33 14.25 -9.94
CA GLY A 20 2.14 13.75 -10.61
C GLY A 20 1.85 14.50 -11.91
N THR A 21 0.93 13.95 -12.70
CA THR A 21 0.51 14.50 -14.00
C THR A 21 -1.03 14.60 -14.05
N GLY A 22 -1.57 15.24 -15.09
CA GLY A 22 -3.03 15.39 -15.24
C GLY A 22 -3.65 16.18 -14.09
N ALA A 23 -4.67 15.61 -13.45
CA ALA A 23 -5.34 16.18 -12.28
C ALA A 23 -4.44 16.26 -11.02
N PHE A 24 -3.37 15.46 -10.99
CA PHE A 24 -2.37 15.46 -9.92
C PHE A 24 -1.10 16.21 -10.31
N ARG A 25 -1.18 17.07 -11.33
CA ARG A 25 -0.03 17.86 -11.77
C ARG A 25 0.49 18.71 -10.62
N MET A 26 1.79 18.62 -10.38
CA MET A 26 2.49 19.27 -9.26
C MET A 26 2.06 18.76 -7.88
N ALA A 27 1.44 17.57 -7.78
CA ALA A 27 1.11 16.97 -6.50
C ALA A 27 2.39 16.66 -5.69
N THR A 28 2.35 16.94 -4.40
CA THR A 28 3.39 16.58 -3.42
C THR A 28 2.72 15.97 -2.19
N GLY A 29 3.36 15.00 -1.57
CA GLY A 29 2.77 14.28 -0.43
C GLY A 29 3.46 12.96 -0.15
N TYR A 30 2.73 12.05 0.48
CA TYR A 30 3.18 10.70 0.80
C TYR A 30 2.00 9.71 0.77
N ASN A 31 2.29 8.42 0.64
CA ASN A 31 1.31 7.36 0.83
C ASN A 31 1.73 6.47 2.00
N VAL A 32 0.74 5.90 2.69
CA VAL A 32 0.96 4.91 3.74
C VAL A 32 0.37 3.60 3.27
N GLY A 33 1.21 2.59 3.09
CA GLY A 33 0.83 1.23 2.69
C GLY A 33 0.82 0.30 3.89
N ARG A 34 -0.19 -0.57 3.97
CA ARG A 34 -0.27 -1.64 4.97
C ARG A 34 -0.75 -2.94 4.34
N PRO A 35 -0.24 -4.11 4.75
CA PRO A 35 -0.71 -5.37 4.22
C PRO A 35 -2.06 -5.75 4.82
N VAL A 36 -2.95 -6.22 3.97
CA VAL A 36 -4.30 -6.70 4.33
C VAL A 36 -4.33 -8.22 4.36
N SER A 37 -3.69 -8.88 3.39
CA SER A 37 -3.63 -10.35 3.36
C SER A 37 -2.41 -10.87 2.60
N LEU A 38 -2.00 -12.08 2.98
CA LEU A 38 -0.94 -12.86 2.35
C LEU A 38 -1.50 -14.25 2.05
N THR A 39 -1.71 -14.54 0.77
CA THR A 39 -2.20 -15.84 0.34
C THR A 39 -1.16 -16.50 -0.55
N ARG A 40 -0.70 -17.69 -0.15
CA ARG A 40 0.16 -18.51 -1.01
C ARG A 40 -0.71 -19.31 -1.98
N THR A 41 -0.44 -19.19 -3.27
CA THR A 41 -1.10 -19.99 -4.31
C THR A 41 -0.57 -21.43 -4.28
N PRO A 42 -1.29 -22.39 -4.89
CA PRO A 42 -0.81 -23.77 -5.01
C PRO A 42 0.53 -23.90 -5.75
N SER A 43 0.83 -22.95 -6.66
CA SER A 43 2.13 -22.86 -7.36
C SER A 43 3.27 -22.32 -6.48
N GLY A 44 3.00 -21.90 -5.25
CA GLY A 44 3.98 -21.33 -4.32
C GLY A 44 4.16 -19.82 -4.44
N THR A 45 3.53 -19.15 -5.41
CA THR A 45 3.53 -17.70 -5.55
C THR A 45 2.80 -17.06 -4.36
N VAL A 46 3.31 -15.94 -3.85
CA VAL A 46 2.65 -15.21 -2.76
C VAL A 46 1.87 -14.04 -3.34
N HIS A 47 0.56 -14.06 -3.15
CA HIS A 47 -0.32 -12.94 -3.42
C HIS A 47 -0.40 -12.05 -2.18
N ILE A 48 0.00 -10.79 -2.33
CA ILE A 48 0.01 -9.79 -1.26
C ILE A 48 -1.04 -8.74 -1.60
N VAL A 49 -2.06 -8.60 -0.75
CA VAL A 49 -3.01 -7.49 -0.85
C VAL A 49 -2.56 -6.40 0.11
N THR A 50 -2.45 -5.18 -0.39
CA THR A 50 -2.04 -4.00 0.38
C THR A 50 -3.09 -2.90 0.25
N HIS A 51 -3.34 -2.19 1.33
CA HIS A 51 -4.18 -1.01 1.35
C HIS A 51 -3.28 0.22 1.41
N TYR A 52 -3.55 1.22 0.57
CA TYR A 52 -2.83 2.48 0.53
C TYR A 52 -3.77 3.65 0.81
N ASP A 53 -3.39 4.46 1.79
CA ASP A 53 -3.97 5.76 2.06
C ASP A 53 -3.01 6.83 1.48
N ALA A 54 -3.50 7.70 0.59
CA ALA A 54 -2.67 8.72 -0.08
C ALA A 54 -2.99 10.12 0.46
N PHE A 55 -1.97 10.83 0.92
CA PHE A 55 -2.06 12.18 1.45
C PHE A 55 -1.25 13.12 0.56
N PHE A 56 -1.92 13.97 -0.20
CA PHE A 56 -1.23 14.90 -1.10
C PHE A 56 -1.94 16.24 -1.18
N SER A 57 -1.13 17.27 -1.45
CA SER A 57 -1.60 18.60 -1.79
C SER A 57 -1.53 18.76 -3.30
N LEU A 58 -2.60 19.32 -3.87
CA LEU A 58 -2.58 19.89 -5.20
C LEU A 58 -2.25 21.38 -5.05
N ARG A 59 -1.22 21.84 -5.76
CA ARG A 59 -0.96 23.28 -5.88
C ARG A 59 -1.39 23.69 -7.28
N CYS A 60 -2.48 24.42 -7.35
CA CYS A 60 -2.96 25.09 -8.56
C CYS A 60 -2.24 26.43 -8.70
#